data_AF-A0A538R5D9-F1
#
_entry.id   AF-A0A538R5D9-F1
#
_cell.length_a   1.000
_cell.length_b   1.000
_cell.length_c   1.000
_cell.angle_alpha   90.00
_cell.angle_beta   90.00
_cell.angle_gamma   90.00
#
_symmetry.space_group_name_H-M   'P 1'
#
loop_
_entity.id
_entity.type
_entity.pdbx_description
1 polymer ?
#
loop_
_entity_poly.entity_id
_entity_poly.type
_entity_poly.pdbx_seq_one_letter_code
_entity_poly.pdbx_strand_id
1 'polypeptide(L)'
;MDARDLFLDQHAAVHSAAVGGNKMSAAERTFTGLTDEQMRVRPRADLNSLAWLLWHIARAEDIFVNSVLSGRAQVFEDQWAKRLGVSRRDFGIGMTSGEVEQVTRDLDLAALREYRDAVGRRTREVVGGFKTPDWEGAVTPEGVQRAANEGAFGSRTEMIVKAFPGRPRATMLSGIALLHCSTHMGEAATVRAAGGFGTGV
;
A
#
# COMPACT_ATOMS: atom_id res chain seq x y z
N MET A 1 21.07 -16.23 1.54
CA MET A 1 20.03 -15.20 1.58
C MET A 1 20.72 -13.86 1.65
N ASP A 2 20.70 -13.11 0.55
CA ASP A 2 21.17 -11.73 0.54
C ASP A 2 20.05 -10.77 1.02
N ALA A 3 20.30 -9.46 1.02
CA ALA A 3 19.32 -8.46 1.45
C ALA A 3 18.05 -8.45 0.57
N ARG A 4 18.19 -8.78 -0.72
CA ARG A 4 17.06 -8.86 -1.65
C ARG A 4 16.16 -10.04 -1.29
N ASP A 5 16.75 -11.21 -1.11
CA ASP A 5 16.02 -12.42 -0.74
C ASP A 5 15.27 -12.21 0.58
N LEU A 6 15.94 -11.65 1.60
CA LEU A 6 15.34 -11.34 2.90
C LEU A 6 14.15 -10.38 2.76
N PHE A 7 14.32 -9.30 1.99
CA PHE A 7 13.23 -8.35 1.73
C PHE A 7 12.04 -9.03 1.05
N LEU A 8 12.29 -9.86 0.03
CA LEU A 8 11.22 -10.53 -0.72
C LEU A 8 10.47 -11.56 0.13
N ASP A 9 11.13 -12.22 1.07
CA ASP A 9 10.50 -13.12 2.04
C ASP A 9 9.62 -12.34 3.03
N GLN A 10 10.11 -11.21 3.55
CA GLN A 10 9.33 -10.34 4.43
C GLN A 10 8.14 -9.70 3.71
N HIS A 11 8.32 -9.30 2.45
CA HIS A 11 7.27 -8.75 1.60
C HIS A 11 6.16 -9.78 1.37
N ALA A 12 6.51 -11.04 1.13
CA ALA A 12 5.56 -12.14 1.00
C ALA A 12 4.73 -12.37 2.29
N ALA A 13 5.30 -12.09 3.47
CA ALA A 13 4.59 -12.22 4.75
C ALA A 13 3.46 -11.19 4.95
N VAL A 14 3.45 -10.07 4.20
CA VAL A 14 2.40 -9.02 4.29
C VAL A 14 1.57 -8.87 3.00
N HIS A 15 1.72 -9.80 2.06
CA HIS A 15 1.00 -9.84 0.79
C HIS A 15 0.22 -11.14 0.64
N SER A 16 -0.74 -11.16 -0.29
CA SER A 16 -1.52 -12.37 -0.59
C SER A 16 -0.63 -13.51 -1.07
N ALA A 17 -1.16 -14.72 -0.99
CA ALA A 17 -0.51 -15.92 -1.54
C ALA A 17 -0.29 -15.79 -3.06
N ALA A 18 -1.11 -15.02 -3.78
CA ALA A 18 -0.96 -14.78 -5.21
C ALA A 18 0.26 -13.91 -5.57
N VAL A 19 0.83 -13.21 -4.60
CA VAL A 19 2.04 -12.37 -4.78
C VAL A 19 3.28 -13.08 -4.26
N GLY A 20 3.22 -13.59 -3.03
CA GLY A 20 4.37 -14.12 -2.31
C GLY A 20 4.40 -15.63 -2.14
N GLY A 21 3.35 -16.36 -2.55
CA GLY A 21 3.21 -17.80 -2.33
C GLY A 21 2.91 -18.23 -0.89
N ASN A 22 3.02 -17.32 0.08
CA ASN A 22 2.79 -17.60 1.48
C ASN A 22 1.29 -17.63 1.82
N LYS A 23 0.72 -18.83 1.86
CA LYS A 23 -0.69 -19.05 2.26
C LYS A 23 -0.99 -18.70 3.72
N MET A 24 0.04 -18.47 4.53
CA MET A 24 -0.08 -18.16 5.96
C MET A 24 0.31 -16.71 6.26
N SER A 25 0.33 -15.84 5.24
CA SER A 25 0.72 -14.43 5.39
C SER A 25 -0.25 -13.65 6.28
N ALA A 26 0.19 -12.50 6.77
CA ALA A 26 -0.67 -11.58 7.51
C ALA A 26 -1.85 -11.10 6.64
N ALA A 27 -1.65 -10.97 5.31
CA ALA A 27 -2.71 -10.54 4.40
C ALA A 27 -3.82 -11.60 4.28
N GLU A 28 -3.46 -12.88 4.12
CA GLU A 28 -4.44 -13.97 4.07
C GLU A 28 -5.27 -14.03 5.37
N ARG A 29 -4.58 -14.01 6.52
CA ARG A 29 -5.24 -14.00 7.84
C ARG A 29 -6.17 -12.80 8.04
N THR A 30 -5.81 -11.66 7.47
CA THR A 30 -6.53 -10.39 7.67
C THR A 30 -7.69 -10.22 6.71
N PHE A 31 -7.56 -10.63 5.45
CA PHE A 31 -8.52 -10.26 4.40
C PHE A 31 -9.28 -11.42 3.76
N THR A 32 -8.90 -12.67 4.02
CA THR A 32 -9.55 -13.85 3.41
C THR A 32 -10.87 -14.18 4.13
N GLY A 33 -11.85 -14.62 3.35
CA GLY A 33 -13.18 -15.03 3.83
C GLY A 33 -14.12 -13.89 4.26
N LEU A 34 -13.75 -12.62 4.04
CA LEU A 34 -14.63 -11.49 4.33
C LEU A 34 -15.57 -11.19 3.17
N THR A 35 -16.83 -10.92 3.48
CA THR A 35 -17.78 -10.35 2.51
C THR A 35 -17.48 -8.88 2.25
N ASP A 36 -18.10 -8.33 1.21
CA ASP A 36 -17.97 -6.92 0.87
C ASP A 36 -18.49 -6.01 1.99
N GLU A 37 -19.60 -6.38 2.64
CA GLU A 37 -20.15 -5.65 3.77
C GLU A 37 -19.18 -5.65 4.95
N GLN A 38 -18.56 -6.80 5.24
CA GLN A 38 -17.58 -6.92 6.32
C GLN A 38 -16.32 -6.10 6.03
N MET A 39 -15.85 -6.07 4.79
CA MET A 39 -14.73 -5.23 4.37
C MET A 39 -15.00 -3.73 4.56
N ARG A 40 -16.27 -3.30 4.51
CA ARG A 40 -16.68 -1.90 4.65
C ARG A 40 -16.96 -1.48 6.09
N VAL A 41 -16.94 -2.41 7.04
CA VAL A 41 -17.25 -2.12 8.44
C VAL A 41 -16.24 -1.16 9.06
N ARG A 42 -16.78 -0.20 9.81
CA ARG A 42 -16.03 0.76 10.64
C ARG A 42 -16.54 0.61 12.08
N PRO A 43 -15.80 -0.04 12.99
CA PRO A 43 -16.24 -0.27 14.36
C PRO A 43 -16.57 1.03 15.12
N ARG A 44 -15.92 2.12 14.73
CA ARG A 44 -16.27 3.49 15.11
C ARG A 44 -16.12 4.41 13.90
N ALA A 45 -16.89 5.50 13.90
CA ALA A 45 -16.88 6.50 12.84
C ALA A 45 -15.54 7.26 12.69
N ASP A 46 -14.58 7.14 13.60
CA ASP A 46 -13.24 7.71 13.49
C ASP A 46 -12.17 6.70 13.06
N LEU A 47 -12.53 5.43 12.88
CA LEU A 47 -11.63 4.37 12.43
C LEU A 47 -11.74 4.15 10.92
N ASN A 48 -10.68 3.61 10.34
CA ASN A 48 -10.65 3.18 8.95
C ASN A 48 -11.36 1.83 8.79
N SER A 49 -11.95 1.60 7.62
CA SER A 49 -12.49 0.28 7.24
C SER A 49 -11.38 -0.65 6.76
N LEU A 50 -11.65 -1.96 6.71
CA LEU A 50 -10.73 -2.95 6.12
C LEU A 50 -10.46 -2.64 4.64
N ALA A 51 -11.49 -2.21 3.91
CA ALA A 51 -11.39 -1.77 2.52
C ALA A 51 -10.45 -0.57 2.37
N TRP A 52 -10.62 0.46 3.21
CA TRP A 52 -9.76 1.64 3.18
C TRP A 52 -8.32 1.28 3.53
N LEU A 53 -8.09 0.43 4.54
CA LEU A 53 -6.75 0.02 4.94
C LEU A 53 -6.03 -0.74 3.82
N LEU A 54 -6.72 -1.65 3.13
CA LEU A 54 -6.17 -2.37 1.98
C LEU A 54 -5.83 -1.43 0.82
N TRP A 55 -6.70 -0.45 0.53
CA TRP A 55 -6.45 0.58 -0.48
C TRP A 55 -5.30 1.49 -0.12
N HIS A 56 -5.24 1.96 1.13
CA HIS A 56 -4.22 2.87 1.66
C HIS A 56 -2.81 2.30 1.48
N ILE A 57 -2.59 1.07 1.94
CA ILE A 57 -1.29 0.40 1.82
C ILE A 57 -0.92 0.08 0.36
N ALA A 58 -1.90 -0.31 -0.48
CA ALA A 58 -1.67 -0.52 -1.91
C ALA A 58 -1.22 0.77 -2.60
N ARG A 59 -1.92 1.89 -2.36
CA ARG A 59 -1.58 3.20 -2.93
C ARG A 59 -0.24 3.72 -2.43
N ALA A 60 0.05 3.59 -1.13
CA ALA A 60 1.33 4.02 -0.57
C ALA A 60 2.48 3.23 -1.19
N GLU A 61 2.40 1.90 -1.21
CA GLU A 61 3.43 1.06 -1.82
C GLU A 61 3.63 1.38 -3.31
N ASP A 62 2.55 1.54 -4.07
CA ASP A 62 2.61 1.90 -5.49
C ASP A 62 3.34 3.24 -5.71
N ILE A 63 2.92 4.29 -5.00
CA ILE A 63 3.51 5.63 -5.12
C ILE A 63 5.00 5.60 -4.79
N PHE A 64 5.37 5.06 -3.63
CA PHE A 64 6.74 5.14 -3.15
C PHE A 64 7.67 4.20 -3.91
N VAL A 65 7.26 2.96 -4.17
CA VAL A 65 8.12 2.00 -4.86
C VAL A 65 8.23 2.35 -6.35
N ASN A 66 7.11 2.56 -7.04
CA ASN A 66 7.14 2.82 -8.47
C ASN A 66 7.64 4.23 -8.79
N SER A 67 6.95 5.26 -8.31
CA SER A 67 7.25 6.63 -8.74
C SER A 67 8.49 7.21 -8.05
N VAL A 68 8.56 7.11 -6.71
CA VAL A 68 9.66 7.74 -5.94
C VAL A 68 10.97 6.96 -6.04
N LEU A 69 10.95 5.65 -5.83
CA LEU A 69 12.17 4.85 -5.79
C LEU A 69 12.60 4.37 -7.19
N SER A 70 11.70 3.82 -8.00
CA SER A 70 12.10 3.23 -9.29
C SER A 70 12.00 4.19 -10.48
N GLY A 71 11.36 5.35 -10.32
CA GLY A 71 11.08 6.27 -11.42
C GLY A 71 10.14 5.71 -12.50
N ARG A 72 9.42 4.62 -12.20
CA ARG A 72 8.43 4.01 -13.08
C ARG A 72 7.07 4.66 -12.88
N ALA A 73 6.22 4.54 -13.89
CA ALA A 73 4.81 4.85 -13.75
C ALA A 73 4.17 3.98 -12.65
N GLN A 74 3.25 4.57 -11.91
CA GLN A 74 2.43 3.89 -10.93
C GLN A 74 1.59 2.81 -11.63
N VAL A 75 1.24 1.75 -10.89
CA VAL A 75 0.22 0.80 -11.36
C VAL A 75 -1.13 1.51 -11.46
N PHE A 76 -1.40 2.47 -10.55
CA PHE A 76 -2.61 3.28 -10.53
C PHE A 76 -2.67 4.31 -11.68
N GLU A 77 -3.08 3.84 -12.84
CA GLU A 77 -3.46 4.66 -13.98
C GLU A 77 -4.99 4.84 -14.06
N ASP A 78 -5.47 5.58 -15.05
CA ASP A 78 -6.90 5.93 -15.20
C ASP A 78 -7.83 4.73 -15.28
N GLN A 79 -7.37 3.62 -15.87
CA GLN A 79 -8.14 2.38 -15.90
C GLN A 79 -8.34 1.81 -14.49
N TRP A 80 -7.32 1.84 -13.64
CA TRP A 80 -7.44 1.41 -12.25
C TRP A 80 -8.31 2.34 -11.43
N ALA A 81 -8.19 3.66 -11.62
CA ALA A 81 -9.08 4.62 -10.97
C ALA A 81 -10.56 4.34 -11.29
N LYS A 82 -10.88 4.07 -12.56
CA LYS A 82 -12.23 3.70 -12.99
C LYS A 82 -12.69 2.36 -12.39
N ARG A 83 -11.84 1.33 -12.43
CA ARG A 83 -12.16 0.01 -11.88
C ARG A 83 -12.37 0.04 -10.37
N LEU A 84 -11.58 0.84 -9.66
CA LEU A 84 -11.67 0.98 -8.21
C LEU A 84 -12.82 1.89 -7.78
N GLY A 85 -13.37 2.72 -8.66
CA GLY A 85 -14.39 3.72 -8.28
C GLY A 85 -13.82 4.91 -7.51
N VAL A 86 -12.50 5.12 -7.52
CA VAL A 86 -11.83 6.19 -6.76
C VAL A 86 -10.94 7.00 -7.69
N SER A 87 -11.18 8.31 -7.77
CA SER A 87 -10.40 9.24 -8.60
C SER A 87 -9.22 9.89 -7.87
N ARG A 88 -9.09 9.63 -6.56
CA ARG A 88 -8.06 10.24 -5.73
C ARG A 88 -6.67 9.73 -6.10
N ARG A 89 -5.74 10.67 -6.30
CA ARG A 89 -4.36 10.36 -6.69
C ARG A 89 -3.42 10.10 -5.53
N ASP A 90 -3.70 10.63 -4.34
CA ASP A 90 -2.91 10.31 -3.15
C ASP A 90 -3.25 8.94 -2.56
N PHE A 91 -2.65 8.61 -1.42
CA PHE A 91 -2.86 7.36 -0.68
C PHE A 91 -3.73 7.52 0.56
N GLY A 92 -4.51 8.61 0.68
CA GLY A 92 -5.44 8.85 1.78
C GLY A 92 -4.84 9.56 3.00
N ILE A 93 -3.63 10.07 2.89
CA ILE A 93 -2.98 10.77 4.01
C ILE A 93 -3.74 12.06 4.37
N GLY A 94 -4.11 12.18 5.65
CA GLY A 94 -4.81 13.35 6.16
C GLY A 94 -6.28 13.47 5.74
N MET A 95 -6.90 12.36 5.31
CA MET A 95 -8.35 12.33 5.08
C MET A 95 -9.14 12.61 6.36
N THR A 96 -10.25 13.32 6.19
CA THR A 96 -11.33 13.43 7.17
C THR A 96 -12.12 12.13 7.24
N SER A 97 -12.88 11.93 8.34
CA SER A 97 -13.74 10.75 8.47
C SER A 97 -14.77 10.62 7.33
N GLY A 98 -15.31 11.74 6.84
CA GLY A 98 -16.25 11.74 5.72
C GLY A 98 -15.61 11.30 4.40
N GLU A 99 -14.35 11.69 4.14
CA GLU A 99 -13.59 11.20 2.97
C GLU A 99 -13.29 9.70 3.09
N VAL A 100 -12.93 9.22 4.29
CA VAL A 100 -12.73 7.79 4.56
C VAL A 100 -14.01 7.00 4.31
N GLU A 101 -15.16 7.52 4.75
CA GLU A 101 -16.47 6.92 4.52
C GLU A 101 -16.81 6.85 3.02
N GLN A 102 -16.59 7.94 2.31
CA GLN A 102 -16.80 8.00 0.86
C GLN A 102 -15.97 6.95 0.13
N VAL A 103 -14.66 6.91 0.36
CA VAL A 103 -13.77 5.91 -0.27
C VAL A 103 -14.18 4.49 0.12
N THR A 104 -14.52 4.27 1.39
CA THR A 104 -14.99 2.96 1.88
C THR A 104 -16.24 2.50 1.12
N ARG A 105 -17.17 3.39 0.80
CA ARG A 105 -18.39 3.08 0.07
C ARG A 105 -18.14 2.88 -1.42
N ASP A 106 -17.32 3.74 -2.03
CA ASP A 106 -17.18 3.83 -3.47
C ASP A 106 -16.24 2.74 -4.04
N LEU A 107 -15.34 2.19 -3.22
CA LEU A 107 -14.37 1.15 -3.64
C LEU A 107 -15.04 -0.11 -4.18
N ASP A 108 -14.62 -0.55 -5.37
CA ASP A 108 -14.85 -1.92 -5.85
C ASP A 108 -13.83 -2.88 -5.20
N LEU A 109 -14.32 -3.85 -4.43
CA LEU A 109 -13.46 -4.68 -3.57
C LEU A 109 -12.78 -5.82 -4.33
N ALA A 110 -13.38 -6.31 -5.43
CA ALA A 110 -12.73 -7.27 -6.30
C ALA A 110 -11.54 -6.61 -7.02
N ALA A 111 -11.78 -5.43 -7.62
CA ALA A 111 -10.73 -4.63 -8.23
C ALA A 111 -9.65 -4.24 -7.21
N LEU A 112 -10.02 -3.92 -5.97
CA LEU A 112 -9.05 -3.58 -4.93
C LEU A 112 -8.07 -4.71 -4.61
N ARG A 113 -8.56 -5.94 -4.51
CA ARG A 113 -7.71 -7.12 -4.28
C ARG A 113 -6.75 -7.33 -5.44
N GLU A 114 -7.26 -7.26 -6.67
CA GLU A 114 -6.42 -7.37 -7.88
C GLU A 114 -5.39 -6.24 -7.98
N TYR A 115 -5.77 -5.02 -7.61
CA TYR A 115 -4.88 -3.86 -7.60
C TYR A 115 -3.75 -4.05 -6.58
N ARG A 116 -4.06 -4.47 -5.35
CA ARG A 116 -3.04 -4.76 -4.33
C ARG A 116 -2.07 -5.82 -4.82
N ASP A 117 -2.58 -6.87 -5.45
CA ASP A 117 -1.76 -7.94 -6.00
C ASP A 117 -0.86 -7.46 -7.15
N ALA A 118 -1.39 -6.59 -8.02
CA ALA A 118 -0.63 -6.00 -9.11
C ALA A 118 0.51 -5.11 -8.59
N VAL A 119 0.24 -4.28 -7.57
CA VAL A 119 1.26 -3.47 -6.89
C VAL A 119 2.33 -4.36 -6.26
N GLY A 120 1.92 -5.39 -5.50
CA GLY A 120 2.85 -6.31 -4.84
C GLY A 120 3.76 -7.03 -5.84
N ARG A 121 3.23 -7.53 -6.96
CA ARG A 121 4.04 -8.13 -8.04
C ARG A 121 5.01 -7.12 -8.64
N ARG A 122 4.54 -5.90 -8.93
CA ARG A 122 5.39 -4.83 -9.46
C ARG A 122 6.52 -4.45 -8.50
N THR A 123 6.26 -4.38 -7.19
CA THR A 123 7.30 -4.15 -6.18
C THR A 123 8.35 -5.24 -6.23
N ARG A 124 7.94 -6.51 -6.32
CA ARG A 124 8.87 -7.65 -6.41
C ARG A 124 9.70 -7.63 -7.69
N GLU A 125 9.11 -7.24 -8.82
CA GLU A 125 9.85 -7.03 -10.08
C GLU A 125 10.91 -5.92 -9.94
N VAL A 126 10.54 -4.79 -9.33
CA VAL A 126 11.45 -3.65 -9.10
C VAL A 126 12.62 -4.08 -8.23
N VAL A 127 12.35 -4.71 -7.08
CA VAL A 127 13.39 -5.13 -6.12
C VAL A 127 14.22 -6.29 -6.67
N GLY A 128 13.62 -7.18 -7.46
CA GLY A 128 14.34 -8.24 -8.19
C GLY A 128 15.42 -7.69 -9.12
N GLY A 129 15.19 -6.50 -9.69
CA GLY A 129 16.14 -5.80 -10.56
C GLY A 129 17.13 -4.86 -9.87
N PHE A 130 17.00 -4.62 -8.56
CA PHE A 130 17.86 -3.66 -7.84
C PHE A 130 19.33 -4.04 -7.88
N LYS A 131 20.19 -3.10 -8.25
CA LYS A 131 21.65 -3.25 -8.20
C LYS A 131 22.21 -2.61 -6.93
N THR A 132 23.51 -2.75 -6.69
CA THR A 132 24.19 -2.13 -5.53
C THR A 132 23.83 -0.64 -5.34
N PRO A 133 23.83 0.22 -6.40
CA PRO A 133 23.45 1.63 -6.23
C PRO A 133 22.00 1.85 -5.82
N ASP A 134 21.09 0.91 -6.11
CA ASP A 134 19.70 1.01 -5.67
C ASP A 134 19.55 0.77 -4.17
N TRP A 135 20.36 -0.14 -3.62
CA TRP A 135 20.37 -0.48 -2.20
C TRP A 135 21.11 0.57 -1.37
N GLU A 136 22.26 1.06 -1.86
CA GLU A 136 23.13 2.00 -1.15
C GLU A 136 22.80 3.48 -1.43
N GLY A 137 22.03 3.76 -2.46
CA GLY A 137 21.71 5.11 -2.89
C GLY A 137 20.69 5.83 -1.99
N ALA A 138 20.43 7.08 -2.35
CA ALA A 138 19.47 7.95 -1.69
C ALA A 138 18.22 8.22 -2.56
N VAL A 139 17.11 8.54 -1.92
CA VAL A 139 15.89 9.03 -2.58
C VAL A 139 16.22 10.35 -3.27
N THR A 140 15.92 10.46 -4.56
CA THR A 140 16.26 11.66 -5.33
C THR A 140 15.15 12.72 -5.23
N PRO A 141 15.48 14.02 -5.23
CA PRO A 141 14.48 15.09 -5.29
C PRO A 141 13.54 14.95 -6.48
N GLU A 142 14.06 14.54 -7.64
CA GLU A 142 13.31 14.41 -8.89
C GLU A 142 12.24 13.31 -8.79
N GLY A 143 12.56 12.18 -8.12
CA GLY A 143 11.61 11.10 -7.86
C GLY A 143 10.44 11.57 -7.01
N VAL A 144 10.73 12.30 -5.92
CA VAL A 144 9.69 12.84 -5.04
C VAL A 144 8.88 13.93 -5.75
N GLN A 145 9.52 14.84 -6.50
CA GLN A 145 8.83 15.92 -7.18
C GLN A 145 7.91 15.42 -8.30
N ARG A 146 8.33 14.38 -9.04
CA ARG A 146 7.46 13.74 -10.05
C ARG A 146 6.19 13.17 -9.42
N ALA A 147 6.32 12.40 -8.35
CA ALA A 147 5.16 11.88 -7.61
C ALA A 147 4.27 13.01 -7.06
N ALA A 148 4.88 14.10 -6.56
CA ALA A 148 4.14 15.28 -6.10
C ALA A 148 3.33 15.94 -7.22
N ASN A 149 3.91 16.07 -8.43
CA ASN A 149 3.23 16.64 -9.59
C ASN A 149 2.04 15.79 -10.07
N GLU A 150 2.08 14.48 -9.79
CA GLU A 150 0.99 13.54 -10.04
C GLU A 150 -0.10 13.58 -8.93
N GLY A 151 0.07 14.42 -7.90
CA GLY A 151 -0.87 14.55 -6.79
C GLY A 151 -0.76 13.46 -5.73
N ALA A 152 0.38 12.74 -5.68
CA ALA A 152 0.53 11.52 -4.87
C ALA A 152 0.49 11.74 -3.34
N PHE A 153 0.64 12.98 -2.86
CA PHE A 153 0.86 13.27 -1.44
C PHE A 153 -0.25 14.13 -0.79
N GLY A 154 -1.26 14.54 -1.56
CA GLY A 154 -2.41 15.30 -1.05
C GLY A 154 -2.00 16.51 -0.21
N SER A 155 -2.63 16.66 0.96
CA SER A 155 -2.37 17.75 1.91
C SER A 155 -0.97 17.73 2.53
N ARG A 156 -0.20 16.66 2.35
CA ARG A 156 1.17 16.50 2.89
C ARG A 156 2.26 16.72 1.86
N THR A 157 1.92 17.21 0.66
CA THR A 157 2.87 17.40 -0.45
C THR A 157 4.11 18.20 -0.03
N GLU A 158 3.96 19.39 0.56
CA GLU A 158 5.10 20.22 0.95
C GLU A 158 6.01 19.51 1.97
N MET A 159 5.41 18.88 2.98
CA MET A 159 6.13 18.14 4.02
C MET A 159 6.94 16.98 3.42
N ILE A 160 6.33 16.20 2.52
CA ILE A 160 6.98 15.05 1.89
C ILE A 160 8.09 15.47 0.94
N VAL A 161 7.85 16.48 0.08
CA VAL A 161 8.84 17.02 -0.86
C VAL A 161 10.07 17.54 -0.11
N LYS A 162 9.89 18.14 1.07
CA LYS A 162 11.00 18.62 1.90
C LYS A 162 11.72 17.49 2.66
N ALA A 163 11.00 16.49 3.15
CA ALA A 163 11.53 15.54 4.13
C ALA A 163 12.14 14.26 3.55
N PHE A 164 11.79 13.86 2.33
CA PHE A 164 12.17 12.57 1.76
C PHE A 164 13.45 12.55 0.90
N PRO A 165 13.78 13.58 0.11
CA PRO A 165 15.03 13.58 -0.64
C PRO A 165 16.25 13.41 0.27
N GLY A 166 17.24 12.64 -0.18
CA GLY A 166 18.47 12.35 0.57
C GLY A 166 18.36 11.20 1.58
N ARG A 167 17.16 10.68 1.88
CA ARG A 167 17.00 9.48 2.73
C ARG A 167 17.57 8.24 2.04
N PRO A 168 18.14 7.26 2.78
CA PRO A 168 18.56 6.00 2.19
C PRO A 168 17.40 5.27 1.52
N ARG A 169 17.59 4.80 0.28
CA ARG A 169 16.57 4.09 -0.51
C ARG A 169 16.10 2.82 0.17
N ALA A 170 17.03 2.01 0.67
CA ALA A 170 16.70 0.78 1.38
C ALA A 170 15.83 1.04 2.63
N THR A 171 16.08 2.11 3.38
CA THR A 171 15.26 2.51 4.52
C THR A 171 13.85 2.92 4.08
N MET A 172 13.72 3.67 2.99
CA MET A 172 12.40 4.04 2.44
C MET A 172 11.64 2.81 1.93
N LEU A 173 12.32 1.92 1.22
CA LEU A 173 11.76 0.68 0.68
C LEU A 173 11.18 -0.19 1.80
N SER A 174 11.99 -0.54 2.81
CA SER A 174 11.53 -1.35 3.95
C SER A 174 10.50 -0.61 4.81
N GLY A 175 10.63 0.71 4.94
CA GLY A 175 9.67 1.54 5.67
C GLY A 175 8.26 1.48 5.09
N ILE A 176 8.13 1.58 3.76
CA ILE A 176 6.82 1.56 3.09
C ILE A 176 6.33 0.14 2.80
N ALA A 177 7.15 -0.68 2.15
CA ALA A 177 6.70 -1.98 1.65
C ALA A 177 6.63 -3.07 2.75
N LEU A 178 7.28 -2.86 3.90
CA LEU A 178 7.27 -3.82 5.01
C LEU A 178 6.64 -3.23 6.28
N LEU A 179 7.24 -2.19 6.87
CA LEU A 179 6.83 -1.69 8.19
C LEU A 179 5.44 -1.03 8.17
N HIS A 180 5.20 -0.13 7.21
CA HIS A 180 3.90 0.52 7.01
C HIS A 180 2.81 -0.50 6.72
N CYS A 181 3.07 -1.43 5.78
CA CYS A 181 2.16 -2.54 5.50
C CYS A 181 1.86 -3.38 6.75
N SER A 182 2.88 -3.81 7.51
CA SER A 182 2.71 -4.60 8.73
C SER A 182 1.89 -3.88 9.79
N THR A 183 2.11 -2.57 9.95
CA THR A 183 1.39 -1.74 10.92
C THR A 183 -0.11 -1.71 10.59
N HIS A 184 -0.47 -1.44 9.35
CA HIS A 184 -1.87 -1.40 8.94
C HIS A 184 -2.51 -2.79 8.81
N MET A 185 -1.73 -3.86 8.64
CA MET A 185 -2.23 -5.22 8.81
C MET A 185 -2.65 -5.48 10.25
N GLY A 186 -1.88 -4.99 11.23
CA GLY A 186 -2.25 -5.05 12.65
C GLY A 186 -3.51 -4.23 12.97
N GLU A 187 -3.62 -3.03 12.40
CA GLU A 187 -4.84 -2.21 12.48
C GLU A 187 -6.05 -2.93 11.88
N ALA A 188 -5.90 -3.50 10.68
CA ALA A 188 -6.94 -4.24 10.00
C ALA A 188 -7.36 -5.49 10.78
N ALA A 189 -6.41 -6.25 11.34
CA ALA A 189 -6.74 -7.38 12.21
C ALA A 189 -7.55 -6.95 13.45
N THR A 190 -7.23 -5.79 14.02
CA THR A 190 -7.98 -5.21 15.15
C THR A 190 -9.40 -4.81 14.73
N VAL A 191 -9.55 -4.15 13.58
CA VAL A 191 -10.86 -3.78 13.00
C VAL A 191 -11.71 -5.02 12.73
N ARG A 192 -11.11 -6.06 12.14
CA ARG A 192 -11.76 -7.34 11.86
C ARG A 192 -12.28 -7.99 13.13
N ALA A 193 -11.46 -8.05 14.17
CA ALA A 193 -11.83 -8.60 15.47
C ALA A 193 -12.95 -7.78 16.15
N ALA A 194 -12.86 -6.44 16.10
CA ALA A 194 -13.88 -5.55 16.65
C ALA A 194 -15.23 -5.66 15.92
N GLY A 195 -15.22 -6.01 14.62
CA GLY A 195 -16.43 -6.35 13.86
C GLY A 195 -17.02 -7.72 14.20
N GLY A 196 -16.34 -8.55 15.01
CA GLY A 196 -16.77 -9.90 15.35
C GLY A 196 -16.52 -10.92 14.23
N PHE A 197 -15.63 -10.62 13.28
CA PHE A 197 -15.34 -11.52 12.16
C PHE A 197 -14.20 -12.47 12.55
N GLY A 198 -14.39 -13.77 12.35
CA GLY A 198 -13.34 -14.78 12.60
C GLY A 198 -12.09 -14.54 11.74
N THR A 199 -10.95 -15.17 12.04
CA THR A 199 -9.70 -14.96 11.27
C THR A 199 -9.74 -15.61 9.89
N GLY A 200 -9.05 -15.02 8.91
CA GLY A 200 -8.75 -15.70 7.66
C GLY A 200 -7.70 -16.80 7.87
N VAL A 201 -7.62 -17.71 6.90
CA VAL A 201 -6.60 -18.77 6.81
C VAL A 201 -6.19 -18.93 5.37
#